data_AF-A0A2M7A743-F1
#
_entry.id   AF-A0A2M7A743-F1
#
_cell.length_a   1.000
_cell.length_b   1.000
_cell.length_c   1.000
_cell.angle_alpha   90.00
_cell.angle_beta   90.00
_cell.angle_gamma   90.00
#
_symmetry.space_group_name_H-M   'P 1'
#
loop_
_entity.id
_entity.type
_entity.pdbx_description
1 polymer ?
#
loop_
_entity_poly.entity_id
_entity_poly.type
_entity_poly.pdbx_seq_one_letter_code
_entity_poly.pdbx_strand_id
1 'polypeptide(L)'
;MGRLFLTESGRVSIHHNEEITRWRWAKKALKLPAAAHADADLWMLLARYDGSKVPLVVNVNGKPAGEVAAKDAIGQSWSWVRWPIPARLLHEGNNEIVLSADTPAMNAWTLAMESVPCAPQSFLSLDGGKTWQNRNMGAHGILRGAYLIRLRSHSQRIKERRPPKVVYEDADHPRLQELRDALPARIRKMRDPWKQLLDLRTWVATRWTYDSGGPVYTPWDPLTIIDWGNRKSSHHGQHRGKTVMCVHFGVVFASFAAALGHRARCVAITQDINSWKGHFVAEVFDAATGRWVVHDANHDVHYKDDAPLSGVDLADRAIAGIPCNRFLRPGPGMPTAHAGVMRSFEQYFASGVSYRVFGVWTRNNFVSDPTAAPPGHGSIKYCETDFVWYAPPELEDQATAMFPYRRQSRKEFARFR
;
A
#
# COMPACT_ATOMS: atom_id res chain seq x y z
N MET A 1 8.56 -11.52 -17.22
CA MET A 1 7.69 -12.10 -16.15
C MET A 1 6.27 -12.24 -16.68
N GLY A 2 5.57 -13.30 -16.27
CA GLY A 2 4.17 -13.54 -16.64
C GLY A 2 3.16 -12.86 -15.71
N ARG A 3 1.88 -13.19 -15.89
CA ARG A 3 0.73 -12.58 -15.22
C ARG A 3 0.57 -13.01 -13.75
N LEU A 4 0.05 -12.10 -12.93
CA LEU A 4 -0.41 -12.35 -11.55
C LEU A 4 -1.89 -12.78 -11.50
N PHE A 5 -2.19 -13.77 -10.66
CA PHE A 5 -3.52 -14.31 -10.38
C PHE A 5 -3.88 -14.09 -8.91
N LEU A 6 -5.05 -13.51 -8.67
CA LEU A 6 -5.55 -13.09 -7.37
C LEU A 6 -7.08 -12.93 -7.42
N THR A 7 -7.74 -12.91 -6.26
CA THR A 7 -9.20 -12.75 -6.14
C THR A 7 -9.63 -11.77 -5.04
N GLU A 8 -8.69 -10.94 -4.59
CA GLU A 8 -8.90 -9.87 -3.61
C GLU A 8 -8.40 -8.53 -4.20
N SER A 9 -8.69 -7.41 -3.55
CA SER A 9 -8.23 -6.08 -3.94
C SER A 9 -7.14 -5.52 -3.01
N GLY A 10 -6.81 -6.24 -1.94
CA GLY A 10 -5.79 -5.90 -0.95
C GLY A 10 -6.31 -5.00 0.16
N ARG A 11 -7.63 -4.95 0.36
CA ARG A 11 -8.27 -4.03 1.31
C ARG A 11 -8.40 -4.67 2.69
N VAL A 12 -7.27 -4.72 3.38
CA VAL A 12 -7.10 -5.47 4.63
C VAL A 12 -6.90 -4.52 5.81
N SER A 13 -7.59 -4.84 6.92
CA SER A 13 -7.29 -4.26 8.23
C SER A 13 -6.40 -5.23 9.02
N ILE A 14 -5.62 -4.73 9.98
CA ILE A 14 -4.77 -5.56 10.85
C ILE A 14 -5.54 -6.70 11.55
N HIS A 15 -6.83 -6.52 11.79
CA HIS A 15 -7.73 -7.51 12.40
C HIS A 15 -8.41 -8.44 11.39
N HIS A 16 -8.28 -8.18 10.09
CA HIS A 16 -8.80 -9.07 9.05
C HIS A 16 -7.78 -10.16 8.75
N ASN A 17 -7.79 -11.21 9.57
CA ASN A 17 -6.85 -12.30 9.46
C ASN A 17 -7.47 -13.66 9.82
N GLU A 18 -6.80 -14.72 9.37
CA GLU A 18 -7.10 -16.11 9.71
C GLU A 18 -5.90 -16.75 10.43
N GLU A 19 -6.22 -17.56 11.42
CA GLU A 19 -5.23 -18.28 12.21
C GLU A 19 -5.06 -19.70 11.69
N ILE A 20 -3.81 -20.11 11.47
CA ILE A 20 -3.48 -21.40 10.86
C ILE A 20 -2.96 -22.36 11.94
N THR A 21 -3.63 -23.50 12.07
CA THR A 21 -3.34 -24.52 13.09
C THR A 21 -3.51 -25.92 12.52
N ARG A 22 -3.34 -26.98 13.35
CA ARG A 22 -3.53 -28.36 12.89
C ARG A 22 -4.99 -28.66 12.56
N TRP A 23 -5.92 -27.90 13.14
CA TRP A 23 -7.34 -28.01 12.92
C TRP A 23 -7.85 -26.95 11.94
N ARG A 24 -7.24 -25.77 11.94
CA ARG A 24 -7.63 -24.62 11.11
C ARG A 24 -6.76 -24.51 9.88
N TRP A 25 -7.26 -24.99 8.74
CA TRP A 25 -6.53 -24.91 7.47
C TRP A 25 -7.15 -23.87 6.55
N ALA A 26 -6.30 -23.11 5.86
CA ALA A 26 -6.72 -22.14 4.86
C ALA A 26 -6.57 -22.73 3.46
N LYS A 27 -7.59 -22.58 2.61
CA LYS A 27 -7.53 -22.92 1.19
C LYS A 27 -7.82 -21.72 0.32
N LYS A 28 -7.05 -21.54 -0.76
CA LYS A 28 -7.29 -20.59 -1.85
C LYS A 28 -7.44 -21.35 -3.15
N ALA A 29 -8.48 -21.04 -3.92
CA ALA A 29 -8.59 -21.48 -5.30
C ALA A 29 -8.21 -20.32 -6.24
N LEU A 30 -7.35 -20.58 -7.22
CA LEU A 30 -6.98 -19.64 -8.28
C LEU A 30 -7.14 -20.30 -9.64
N LYS A 31 -7.91 -19.67 -10.54
CA LYS A 31 -8.14 -20.18 -11.88
C LYS A 31 -7.05 -19.74 -12.86
N LEU A 32 -6.32 -20.69 -13.42
CA LEU A 32 -5.25 -20.47 -14.40
C LEU A 32 -5.71 -20.92 -15.81
N PRO A 33 -5.51 -20.10 -16.86
CA PRO A 33 -5.68 -20.56 -18.24
C PRO A 33 -4.50 -21.45 -18.67
N ALA A 34 -4.66 -22.32 -19.68
CA ALA A 34 -3.56 -23.13 -20.23
C ALA A 34 -2.29 -22.33 -20.54
N ALA A 35 -2.44 -21.10 -21.07
CA ALA A 35 -1.32 -20.22 -21.40
C ALA A 35 -0.47 -19.81 -20.19
N ALA A 36 -0.95 -20.00 -18.95
CA ALA A 36 -0.24 -19.71 -17.72
C ALA A 36 0.55 -20.90 -17.16
N HIS A 37 0.50 -22.07 -17.78
CA HIS A 37 1.25 -23.25 -17.34
C HIS A 37 2.76 -23.04 -17.50
N ALA A 38 3.42 -22.81 -16.37
CA ALA A 38 4.86 -22.64 -16.19
C ALA A 38 5.17 -22.71 -14.69
N ASP A 39 6.44 -22.63 -14.33
CA ASP A 39 6.83 -22.33 -12.95
C ASP A 39 6.19 -20.99 -12.52
N ALA A 40 6.00 -20.84 -11.21
CA ALA A 40 5.33 -19.68 -10.66
C ALA A 40 5.90 -19.30 -9.29
N ASP A 41 5.62 -18.08 -8.86
CA ASP A 41 5.84 -17.65 -7.48
C ASP A 41 4.51 -17.50 -6.76
N LEU A 42 4.39 -18.19 -5.63
CA LEU A 42 3.33 -17.98 -4.65
C LEU A 42 3.73 -16.85 -3.71
N TRP A 43 2.85 -15.88 -3.55
CA TRP A 43 3.01 -14.75 -2.65
C TRP A 43 1.92 -14.80 -1.59
N MET A 44 2.31 -14.78 -0.32
CA MET A 44 1.40 -14.88 0.82
C MET A 44 1.69 -13.73 1.78
N LEU A 45 0.67 -12.95 2.17
CA LEU A 45 0.84 -11.95 3.21
C LEU A 45 0.59 -12.59 4.58
N LEU A 46 1.66 -12.78 5.34
CA LEU A 46 1.69 -13.55 6.58
C LEU A 46 2.28 -12.72 7.72
N ALA A 47 1.90 -13.04 8.96
CA ALA A 47 2.63 -12.69 10.16
C ALA A 47 2.89 -13.96 10.98
N ARG A 48 3.99 -13.98 11.73
CA ARG A 48 4.37 -15.10 12.60
C ARG A 48 4.30 -14.67 14.06
N TYR A 49 3.80 -15.56 14.91
CA TYR A 49 3.85 -15.35 16.36
C TYR A 49 5.28 -15.40 16.88
N ASP A 50 5.55 -14.57 17.88
CA ASP A 50 6.87 -14.51 18.50
C ASP A 50 7.28 -15.87 19.08
N GLY A 51 8.56 -16.22 18.91
CA GLY A 51 9.12 -17.49 19.39
C GLY A 51 8.59 -18.76 18.70
N SER A 52 7.59 -18.68 17.82
CA SER A 52 7.02 -19.88 17.18
C SER A 52 8.02 -20.53 16.24
N LYS A 53 8.24 -21.84 16.39
CA LYS A 53 9.14 -22.65 15.55
C LYS A 53 8.39 -23.56 14.57
N VAL A 54 7.06 -23.50 14.58
CA VAL A 54 6.20 -24.39 13.78
C VAL A 54 6.26 -23.93 12.32
N PRO A 55 6.64 -24.80 11.36
CA PRO A 55 6.64 -24.45 9.95
C PRO A 55 5.21 -24.28 9.42
N LEU A 56 5.05 -23.42 8.41
CA LEU A 56 3.81 -23.35 7.63
C LEU A 56 3.91 -24.30 6.44
N VAL A 57 3.09 -25.34 6.43
CA VAL A 57 3.03 -26.32 5.34
C VAL A 57 2.22 -25.74 4.18
N VAL A 58 2.77 -25.84 2.98
CA VAL A 58 2.14 -25.40 1.73
C VAL A 58 1.89 -26.63 0.86
N ASN A 59 0.62 -26.90 0.56
CA ASN A 59 0.19 -27.91 -0.40
C ASN A 59 -0.43 -27.23 -1.62
N VAL A 60 -0.15 -27.75 -2.82
CA VAL A 60 -0.76 -27.31 -4.07
C VAL A 60 -1.39 -28.52 -4.76
N ASN A 61 -2.70 -28.43 -5.03
CA ASN A 61 -3.48 -29.50 -5.67
C ASN A 61 -3.30 -30.87 -4.99
N GLY A 62 -3.35 -30.87 -3.65
CA GLY A 62 -3.19 -32.07 -2.82
C GLY A 62 -1.76 -32.61 -2.71
N LYS A 63 -0.77 -31.95 -3.33
CA LYS A 63 0.65 -32.37 -3.29
C LYS A 63 1.47 -31.40 -2.44
N PRO A 64 2.47 -31.90 -1.67
CA PRO A 64 3.41 -31.04 -0.97
C PRO A 64 4.17 -30.11 -1.92
N ALA A 65 4.09 -28.81 -1.68
CA ALA A 65 4.88 -27.79 -2.36
C ALA A 65 6.06 -27.32 -1.51
N GLY A 66 5.99 -27.48 -0.19
CA GLY A 66 7.08 -27.25 0.74
C GLY A 66 6.61 -26.64 2.07
N GLU A 67 7.56 -26.09 2.81
CA GLU A 67 7.33 -25.52 4.14
C GLU A 67 8.04 -24.18 4.27
N VAL A 68 7.30 -23.14 4.71
CA VAL A 68 7.91 -21.87 5.09
C VAL A 68 8.45 -22.02 6.51
N ALA A 69 9.78 -22.01 6.65
CA ALA A 69 10.39 -22.11 7.96
C ALA A 69 10.18 -20.83 8.77
N ALA A 70 10.07 -20.98 10.09
CA ALA A 70 9.88 -19.86 11.01
C ALA A 70 10.97 -18.78 10.94
N LYS A 71 12.20 -19.15 10.55
CA LYS A 71 13.34 -18.23 10.40
C LYS A 71 13.32 -17.42 9.10
N ASP A 72 12.57 -17.87 8.09
CA ASP A 72 12.52 -17.27 6.76
C ASP A 72 11.42 -16.19 6.65
N ALA A 73 10.59 -16.06 7.70
CA ALA A 73 9.60 -14.99 7.84
C ALA A 73 10.18 -13.78 8.62
N ILE A 74 9.93 -12.58 8.10
CA ILE A 74 10.43 -11.32 8.66
C ILE A 74 9.66 -10.97 9.95
N GLY A 75 10.09 -11.57 11.06
CA GLY A 75 9.69 -11.20 12.43
C GLY A 75 8.18 -11.28 12.74
N GLN A 76 7.75 -10.52 13.76
CA GLN A 76 6.36 -10.43 14.23
C GLN A 76 5.47 -9.57 13.32
N SER A 77 6.02 -9.01 12.25
CA SER A 77 5.33 -8.08 11.38
C SER A 77 4.72 -8.78 10.19
N TRP A 78 3.57 -8.26 9.72
CA TRP A 78 3.06 -8.59 8.39
C TRP A 78 4.16 -8.49 7.35
N SER A 79 4.26 -9.48 6.46
CA SER A 79 5.25 -9.53 5.38
C SER A 79 4.78 -10.43 4.25
N TRP A 80 5.09 -10.02 3.01
CA TRP A 80 4.96 -10.86 1.84
C TRP A 80 6.05 -11.93 1.85
N VAL A 81 5.63 -13.18 1.92
CA VAL A 81 6.49 -14.36 1.77
C VAL A 81 6.35 -14.89 0.36
N ARG A 82 7.49 -15.11 -0.29
CA ARG A 82 7.59 -15.74 -1.62
C ARG A 82 7.90 -17.23 -1.47
N TRP A 83 7.19 -18.06 -2.22
CA TRP A 83 7.48 -19.48 -2.35
C TRP A 83 7.45 -19.93 -3.82
N PRO A 84 8.55 -20.47 -4.38
CA PRO A 84 8.56 -20.98 -5.74
C PRO A 84 7.67 -22.23 -5.89
N ILE A 85 6.86 -22.27 -6.95
CA ILE A 85 5.98 -23.40 -7.29
C ILE A 85 6.38 -23.95 -8.66
N PRO A 86 6.83 -25.21 -8.75
CA PRO A 86 7.18 -25.81 -10.02
C PRO A 86 5.92 -26.10 -10.86
N ALA A 87 6.03 -25.97 -12.18
CA ALA A 87 4.94 -26.14 -13.15
C ALA A 87 4.18 -27.46 -12.97
N ARG A 88 4.88 -28.54 -12.61
CA ARG A 88 4.31 -29.88 -12.40
C ARG A 88 3.25 -29.96 -11.30
N LEU A 89 3.18 -28.97 -10.42
CA LEU A 89 2.16 -28.88 -9.37
C LEU A 89 0.94 -28.07 -9.82
N LEU A 90 1.03 -27.37 -10.96
CA LEU A 90 -0.02 -26.53 -11.50
C LEU A 90 -0.70 -27.20 -12.71
N HIS A 91 -1.95 -26.84 -12.95
CA HIS A 91 -2.69 -27.28 -14.13
C HIS A 91 -3.61 -26.18 -14.64
N GLU A 92 -4.18 -26.37 -15.83
CA GLU A 92 -5.26 -25.52 -16.32
C GLU A 92 -6.51 -25.66 -15.44
N GLY A 93 -7.22 -24.55 -15.21
CA GLY A 93 -8.41 -24.50 -14.38
C GLY A 93 -8.10 -24.11 -12.94
N ASN A 94 -8.87 -24.64 -11.99
CA ASN A 94 -8.78 -24.25 -10.59
C ASN A 94 -7.58 -24.94 -9.93
N ASN A 95 -6.65 -24.16 -9.40
CA ASN A 95 -5.54 -24.65 -8.60
C ASN A 95 -5.81 -24.31 -7.13
N GLU A 96 -5.73 -25.31 -6.27
CA GLU A 96 -5.94 -25.18 -4.83
C GLU A 96 -4.60 -25.04 -4.11
N ILE A 97 -4.45 -23.97 -3.32
CA ILE A 97 -3.35 -23.75 -2.39
C ILE A 97 -3.88 -23.95 -0.99
N VAL A 98 -3.33 -24.88 -0.23
CA VAL A 98 -3.74 -25.21 1.13
C VAL A 98 -2.59 -24.95 2.10
N LEU A 99 -2.89 -24.21 3.16
CA LEU A 99 -1.95 -23.86 4.23
C LEU A 99 -2.39 -24.50 5.54
N SER A 100 -1.44 -25.11 6.24
CA SER A 100 -1.64 -25.70 7.58
C SER A 100 -0.37 -25.57 8.42
N ALA A 101 -0.50 -25.71 9.74
CA ALA A 101 0.63 -25.67 10.67
C ALA A 101 0.39 -26.65 11.81
N ASP A 102 1.38 -27.44 12.20
CA ASP A 102 1.19 -28.43 13.27
C ASP A 102 1.31 -27.80 14.67
N THR A 103 0.27 -27.06 15.04
CA THR A 103 0.07 -26.54 16.40
C THR A 103 -1.40 -26.71 16.82
N PRO A 104 -1.70 -27.05 18.09
CA PRO A 104 -3.08 -27.10 18.56
C PRO A 104 -3.69 -25.70 18.79
N ALA A 105 -2.90 -24.64 18.88
CA ALA A 105 -3.35 -23.29 19.24
C ALA A 105 -3.03 -22.25 18.15
N MET A 106 -3.74 -21.11 18.19
CA MET A 106 -3.52 -19.94 17.32
C MET A 106 -2.26 -19.18 17.77
N ASN A 107 -1.09 -19.77 17.54
CA ASN A 107 0.19 -19.27 18.05
C ASN A 107 1.36 -19.53 17.08
N ALA A 108 1.06 -19.72 15.80
CA ALA A 108 2.07 -19.99 14.78
C ALA A 108 2.02 -18.95 13.66
N TRP A 109 0.94 -18.96 12.88
CA TRP A 109 0.85 -18.15 11.68
C TRP A 109 -0.51 -17.49 11.54
N THR A 110 -0.45 -16.22 11.17
CA THR A 110 -1.60 -15.39 10.85
C THR A 110 -1.56 -15.05 9.36
N LEU A 111 -2.66 -15.30 8.65
CA LEU A 111 -2.81 -15.06 7.21
C LEU A 111 -3.75 -13.88 6.97
N ALA A 112 -3.32 -12.90 6.17
CA ALA A 112 -4.14 -11.74 5.86
C ALA A 112 -5.34 -12.12 5.00
N MET A 113 -6.48 -11.48 5.26
CA MET A 113 -7.68 -11.64 4.46
C MET A 113 -8.40 -10.30 4.23
N GLU A 114 -9.07 -10.19 3.11
CA GLU A 114 -9.99 -9.09 2.81
C GLU A 114 -11.43 -9.58 2.95
N SER A 115 -12.31 -8.77 3.53
CA SER A 115 -13.74 -9.04 3.50
C SER A 115 -14.29 -8.80 2.10
N VAL A 116 -14.95 -9.79 1.51
CA VAL A 116 -15.51 -9.69 0.14
C VAL A 116 -17.01 -10.05 0.14
N PRO A 117 -17.85 -9.27 -0.57
CA PRO A 117 -19.30 -9.45 -0.50
C PRO A 117 -19.81 -10.76 -1.12
N CYS A 118 -19.17 -11.26 -2.19
CA CYS A 118 -19.66 -12.42 -2.94
C CYS A 118 -18.59 -13.45 -3.28
N ALA A 119 -18.92 -14.72 -3.06
CA ALA A 119 -18.22 -15.93 -3.53
C ALA A 119 -16.68 -15.89 -3.37
N PRO A 120 -16.16 -15.75 -2.13
CA PRO A 120 -14.73 -15.84 -1.92
C PRO A 120 -14.21 -17.19 -2.45
N GLN A 121 -13.21 -17.15 -3.32
CA GLN A 121 -12.44 -18.32 -3.74
C GLN A 121 -11.42 -18.72 -2.64
N SER A 122 -11.84 -18.58 -1.39
CA SER A 122 -11.08 -18.86 -0.18
C SER A 122 -11.99 -19.62 0.78
N PHE A 123 -11.40 -20.59 1.48
CA PHE A 123 -12.13 -21.52 2.32
C PHE A 123 -11.35 -21.80 3.60
N LEU A 124 -12.09 -22.06 4.67
CA LEU A 124 -11.58 -22.46 5.97
C LEU A 124 -12.04 -23.90 6.23
N SER A 125 -11.11 -24.73 6.70
CA SER A 125 -11.43 -26.00 7.36
C SER A 125 -11.19 -25.85 8.85
N LEU A 126 -12.04 -26.49 9.66
CA LEU A 126 -11.92 -26.54 11.13
C LEU A 126 -11.65 -27.96 11.64
N ASP A 127 -11.46 -28.92 10.74
CA ASP A 127 -11.35 -30.36 11.02
C ASP A 127 -10.14 -31.00 10.32
N GLY A 128 -9.11 -30.20 10.04
CA GLY A 128 -7.86 -30.68 9.43
C GLY A 128 -8.03 -31.04 7.95
N GLY A 129 -8.82 -30.27 7.21
CA GLY A 129 -8.99 -30.38 5.76
C GLY A 129 -10.10 -31.32 5.28
N LYS A 130 -10.90 -31.90 6.19
CA LYS A 130 -11.98 -32.84 5.82
C LYS A 130 -13.19 -32.11 5.24
N THR A 131 -13.57 -30.98 5.83
CA THR A 131 -14.65 -30.12 5.35
C THR A 131 -14.18 -28.68 5.12
N TRP A 132 -14.87 -27.96 4.24
CA TRP A 132 -14.51 -26.60 3.83
C TRP A 132 -15.72 -25.68 3.85
N GLN A 133 -15.57 -24.48 4.41
CA GLN A 133 -16.59 -23.43 4.44
C GLN A 133 -16.02 -22.07 4.04
N ASN A 134 -16.89 -21.10 3.73
CA ASN A 134 -16.46 -19.76 3.33
C ASN A 134 -17.42 -18.64 3.81
N ARG A 135 -18.04 -18.83 4.99
CA ARG A 135 -19.01 -17.90 5.57
C ARG A 135 -18.56 -17.30 6.90
N ASN A 136 -18.03 -18.15 7.79
CA ASN A 136 -17.63 -17.79 9.16
C ASN A 136 -16.12 -17.98 9.29
N MET A 137 -15.37 -17.12 8.63
CA MET A 137 -13.91 -17.16 8.53
C MET A 137 -13.25 -16.11 9.44
N GLY A 138 -11.93 -16.18 9.52
CA GLY A 138 -11.08 -15.32 10.32
C GLY A 138 -10.97 -15.80 11.77
N ALA A 139 -10.04 -15.20 12.52
CA ALA A 139 -9.73 -15.59 13.91
C ALA A 139 -10.98 -15.65 14.81
N HIS A 140 -11.92 -14.73 14.60
CA HIS A 140 -13.17 -14.62 15.37
C HIS A 140 -14.39 -15.22 14.67
N GLY A 141 -14.25 -15.79 13.46
CA GLY A 141 -15.36 -16.44 12.74
C GLY A 141 -16.46 -15.49 12.24
N ILE A 142 -16.18 -14.18 12.15
CA ILE A 142 -17.16 -13.15 11.74
C ILE A 142 -17.01 -12.71 10.29
N LEU A 143 -15.93 -13.11 9.62
CA LEU A 143 -15.58 -12.60 8.30
C LEU A 143 -16.03 -13.56 7.20
N ARG A 144 -16.41 -12.97 6.07
CA ARG A 144 -16.52 -13.67 4.80
C ARG A 144 -15.53 -13.02 3.84
N GLY A 145 -14.49 -13.74 3.44
CA GLY A 145 -13.34 -13.07 2.85
C GLY A 145 -12.45 -13.90 1.95
N ALA A 146 -11.55 -13.22 1.27
CA ALA A 146 -10.53 -13.77 0.40
C ALA A 146 -9.15 -13.63 1.04
N TYR A 147 -8.41 -14.73 1.16
CA TYR A 147 -7.02 -14.70 1.63
C TYR A 147 -6.12 -13.97 0.63
N LEU A 148 -5.12 -13.25 1.16
CA LEU A 148 -4.09 -12.58 0.39
C LEU A 148 -3.01 -13.57 -0.04
N ILE A 149 -3.42 -14.45 -0.93
CA ILE A 149 -2.58 -15.45 -1.61
C ILE A 149 -2.68 -15.16 -3.11
N ARG A 150 -1.53 -14.87 -3.70
CA ARG A 150 -1.40 -14.49 -5.11
C ARG A 150 -0.40 -15.42 -5.79
N LEU A 151 -0.64 -15.75 -7.05
CA LEU A 151 0.26 -16.59 -7.84
C LEU A 151 0.73 -15.84 -9.08
N ARG A 152 2.04 -15.69 -9.27
CA ARG A 152 2.60 -15.11 -10.50
C ARG A 152 3.18 -16.21 -11.37
N SER A 153 2.57 -16.44 -12.53
CA SER A 153 3.14 -17.34 -13.53
C SER A 153 4.39 -16.75 -14.16
N HIS A 154 5.39 -17.58 -14.44
CA HIS A 154 6.58 -17.21 -15.23
C HIS A 154 6.37 -17.40 -16.74
N SER A 155 5.20 -17.88 -17.15
CA SER A 155 4.88 -18.08 -18.57
C SER A 155 4.98 -16.78 -19.36
N GLN A 156 5.76 -16.81 -20.43
CA GLN A 156 5.87 -15.71 -21.40
C GLN A 156 4.68 -15.66 -22.37
N ARG A 157 3.82 -16.69 -22.37
CA ARG A 157 2.64 -16.77 -23.25
C ARG A 157 1.47 -15.93 -22.75
N ILE A 158 1.53 -15.44 -21.51
CA ILE A 158 0.49 -14.60 -20.92
C ILE A 158 1.05 -13.29 -20.41
N LYS A 159 0.47 -12.18 -20.88
CA LYS A 159 0.92 -10.83 -20.53
C LYS A 159 0.24 -10.32 -19.26
N GLU A 160 0.95 -9.45 -18.56
CA GLU A 160 0.38 -8.67 -17.45
C GLU A 160 -0.86 -7.89 -17.89
N ARG A 161 -1.73 -7.59 -16.92
CA ARG A 161 -2.88 -6.73 -17.17
C ARG A 161 -2.41 -5.30 -17.40
N ARG A 162 -3.13 -4.58 -18.25
CA ARG A 162 -3.00 -3.11 -18.28
C ARG A 162 -3.66 -2.56 -17.01
N PRO A 163 -3.01 -1.62 -16.31
CA PRO A 163 -3.61 -0.93 -15.20
C PRO A 163 -4.83 -0.14 -15.66
N PRO A 164 -5.78 0.09 -14.75
CA PRO A 164 -6.86 1.02 -15.00
C PRO A 164 -6.30 2.43 -15.26
N LYS A 165 -7.13 3.28 -15.85
CA LYS A 165 -6.83 4.72 -15.89
C LYS A 165 -6.81 5.26 -14.47
N VAL A 166 -5.92 6.21 -14.19
CA VAL A 166 -5.96 6.94 -12.92
C VAL A 166 -7.20 7.83 -12.93
N VAL A 167 -7.99 7.73 -11.86
CA VAL A 167 -9.16 8.56 -11.59
C VAL A 167 -8.72 9.68 -10.65
N TYR A 168 -9.10 10.91 -11.00
CA TYR A 168 -8.80 12.13 -10.27
C TYR A 168 -10.10 12.73 -9.74
N GLU A 169 -10.00 13.59 -8.73
CA GLU A 169 -11.14 14.40 -8.30
C GLU A 169 -11.60 15.34 -9.40
N ASP A 170 -12.89 15.63 -9.36
CA ASP A 170 -13.51 16.74 -10.07
C ASP A 170 -13.60 17.95 -9.14
N ALA A 171 -12.91 19.03 -9.50
CA ALA A 171 -12.86 20.25 -8.70
C ALA A 171 -14.24 20.93 -8.57
N ASP A 172 -15.15 20.68 -9.50
CA ASP A 172 -16.50 21.25 -9.48
C ASP A 172 -17.46 20.42 -8.60
N HIS A 173 -17.04 19.24 -8.13
CA HIS A 173 -17.85 18.41 -7.25
C HIS A 173 -18.20 19.15 -5.94
N PRO A 174 -19.45 19.10 -5.44
CA PRO A 174 -19.88 19.87 -4.26
C PRO A 174 -19.00 19.67 -3.01
N ARG A 175 -18.57 18.43 -2.75
CA ARG A 175 -17.66 18.14 -1.62
C ARG A 175 -16.27 18.77 -1.79
N LEU A 176 -15.79 18.94 -3.02
CA LEU A 176 -14.51 19.62 -3.28
C LEU A 176 -14.67 21.13 -3.13
N GLN A 177 -15.84 21.70 -3.47
CA GLN A 177 -16.14 23.10 -3.20
C GLN A 177 -16.13 23.38 -1.69
N GLU A 178 -16.74 22.50 -0.88
CA GLU A 178 -16.70 22.57 0.58
C GLU A 178 -15.25 22.50 1.12
N LEU A 179 -14.42 21.59 0.60
CA LEU A 179 -12.99 21.56 0.92
C LEU A 179 -12.31 22.88 0.57
N ARG A 180 -12.54 23.41 -0.63
CA ARG A 180 -11.95 24.68 -1.06
C ARG A 180 -12.31 25.81 -0.12
N ASP A 181 -13.56 25.87 0.35
CA ASP A 181 -14.04 26.93 1.24
C ASP A 181 -13.47 26.84 2.67
N ALA A 182 -13.05 25.64 3.10
CA ALA A 182 -12.31 25.45 4.35
C ALA A 182 -10.88 26.00 4.34
N LEU A 183 -10.32 26.34 3.16
CA LEU A 183 -8.96 26.91 3.07
C LEU A 183 -8.89 28.37 3.51
N PRO A 184 -7.76 28.78 4.12
CA PRO A 184 -7.46 30.19 4.31
C PRO A 184 -7.55 30.99 3.00
N ALA A 185 -8.18 32.17 3.06
CA ALA A 185 -8.40 33.01 1.88
C ALA A 185 -7.09 33.34 1.12
N ARG A 186 -5.96 33.45 1.82
CA ARG A 186 -4.64 33.68 1.21
C ARG A 186 -4.23 32.58 0.23
N ILE A 187 -4.52 31.31 0.55
CA ILE A 187 -4.22 30.16 -0.30
C ILE A 187 -5.26 30.10 -1.43
N ARG A 188 -6.54 30.17 -1.06
CA ARG A 188 -7.66 30.05 -2.02
C ARG A 188 -7.62 31.09 -3.14
N LYS A 189 -7.16 32.33 -2.85
CA LYS A 189 -7.10 33.43 -3.82
C LYS A 189 -5.71 33.60 -4.47
N MET A 190 -4.74 32.74 -4.14
CA MET A 190 -3.39 32.80 -4.71
C MET A 190 -3.43 32.52 -6.21
N ARG A 191 -2.87 33.44 -7.01
CA ARG A 191 -2.86 33.31 -8.48
C ARG A 191 -1.67 32.53 -9.01
N ASP A 192 -0.55 32.55 -8.30
CA ASP A 192 0.65 31.80 -8.65
C ASP A 192 0.46 30.34 -8.21
N PRO A 193 0.30 29.37 -9.15
CA PRO A 193 0.05 27.97 -8.83
C PRO A 193 1.12 27.37 -7.93
N TRP A 194 2.38 27.72 -8.16
CA TRP A 194 3.50 27.17 -7.43
C TRP A 194 3.52 27.68 -5.99
N LYS A 195 3.37 29.00 -5.80
CA LYS A 195 3.26 29.56 -4.44
C LYS A 195 2.02 29.05 -3.72
N GLN A 196 0.91 28.84 -4.42
CA GLN A 196 -0.31 28.28 -3.84
C GLN A 196 -0.07 26.87 -3.28
N LEU A 197 0.62 26.01 -4.02
CA LEU A 197 0.96 24.66 -3.59
C LEU A 197 1.98 24.65 -2.43
N LEU A 198 2.96 25.56 -2.43
CA LEU A 198 3.89 25.71 -1.31
C LEU A 198 3.18 26.16 -0.03
N ASP A 199 2.33 27.19 -0.10
CA ASP A 199 1.56 27.67 1.04
C ASP A 199 0.56 26.60 1.53
N LEU A 200 -0.05 25.83 0.62
CA LEU A 200 -0.90 24.70 0.97
C LEU A 200 -0.11 23.63 1.72
N ARG A 201 1.08 23.26 1.23
CA ARG A 201 1.94 22.25 1.86
C ARG A 201 2.33 22.66 3.28
N THR A 202 2.77 23.90 3.46
CA THR A 202 3.08 24.47 4.78
C THR A 202 1.84 24.50 5.68
N TRP A 203 0.68 24.89 5.14
CA TRP A 203 -0.56 24.92 5.91
C TRP A 203 -0.92 23.52 6.43
N VAL A 204 -0.85 22.48 5.59
CA VAL A 204 -1.10 21.09 5.99
C VAL A 204 -0.09 20.63 7.05
N ALA A 205 1.21 20.85 6.83
CA ALA A 205 2.28 20.42 7.75
C ALA A 205 2.14 21.00 9.17
N THR A 206 1.51 22.18 9.30
CA THR A 206 1.36 22.89 10.58
C THR A 206 0.03 22.61 11.28
N ARG A 207 -0.88 21.82 10.70
CA ARG A 207 -2.20 21.56 11.29
C ARG A 207 -2.14 20.66 12.51
N TRP A 208 -1.32 19.62 12.46
CA TRP A 208 -1.22 18.62 13.52
C TRP A 208 0.17 18.01 13.58
N THR A 209 0.45 17.29 14.67
CA THR A 209 1.67 16.53 14.85
C THR A 209 1.46 15.10 14.38
N TYR A 210 2.49 14.49 13.81
CA TYR A 210 2.50 13.08 13.46
C TYR A 210 2.30 12.20 14.71
N ASP A 211 1.37 11.25 14.65
CA ASP A 211 1.27 10.15 15.60
C ASP A 211 0.57 8.93 14.97
N SER A 212 1.22 7.77 15.06
CA SER A 212 0.77 6.49 14.49
C SER A 212 0.40 5.45 15.56
N GLY A 213 0.37 5.84 16.84
CA GLY A 213 0.22 4.94 17.97
C GLY A 213 -1.22 4.68 18.44
N GLY A 214 -2.22 5.33 17.86
CA GLY A 214 -3.60 5.11 18.26
C GLY A 214 -4.23 3.85 17.66
N PRO A 215 -5.30 3.32 18.27
CA PRO A 215 -5.84 1.99 17.99
C PRO A 215 -6.55 1.87 16.64
N VAL A 216 -7.03 2.98 16.08
CA VAL A 216 -7.75 3.03 14.80
C VAL A 216 -7.18 4.18 13.99
N TYR A 217 -6.85 3.91 12.73
CA TYR A 217 -6.35 4.92 11.80
C TYR A 217 -7.49 5.79 11.30
N THR A 218 -7.18 7.07 11.08
CA THR A 218 -8.15 8.01 10.54
C THR A 218 -8.51 7.59 9.10
N PRO A 219 -9.79 7.63 8.69
CA PRO A 219 -10.15 7.35 7.30
C PRO A 219 -9.53 8.38 6.35
N TRP A 220 -9.42 8.04 5.06
CA TRP A 220 -8.98 8.97 4.03
C TRP A 220 -10.10 9.96 3.63
N ASP A 221 -10.64 10.65 4.62
CA ASP A 221 -11.60 11.74 4.45
C ASP A 221 -10.95 13.04 4.97
N PRO A 222 -10.64 14.02 4.10
CA PRO A 222 -9.83 15.17 4.50
C PRO A 222 -10.42 16.04 5.61
N LEU A 223 -11.75 16.21 5.66
CA LEU A 223 -12.41 16.95 6.72
C LEU A 223 -12.33 16.20 8.06
N THR A 224 -12.55 14.89 8.03
CA THR A 224 -12.37 14.02 9.20
C THR A 224 -10.93 14.06 9.70
N ILE A 225 -9.94 14.03 8.79
CA ILE A 225 -8.52 14.14 9.14
C ILE A 225 -8.22 15.48 9.82
N ILE A 226 -8.71 16.60 9.27
CA ILE A 226 -8.52 17.92 9.88
C ILE A 226 -9.16 17.97 11.26
N ASP A 227 -10.40 17.50 11.40
CA ASP A 227 -11.11 17.49 12.67
C ASP A 227 -10.36 16.64 13.70
N TRP A 228 -10.06 15.38 13.40
CA TRP A 228 -9.41 14.46 14.33
C TRP A 228 -7.97 14.88 14.65
N GLY A 229 -7.22 15.39 13.66
CA GLY A 229 -5.85 15.89 13.85
C GLY A 229 -5.76 17.13 14.74
N ASN A 230 -6.81 17.95 14.78
CA ASN A 230 -6.85 19.14 15.64
C ASN A 230 -7.27 18.83 17.09
N ARG A 231 -7.79 17.62 17.38
CA ARG A 231 -8.18 17.21 18.73
C ARG A 231 -6.95 16.94 19.61
N LYS A 232 -7.15 17.00 20.93
CA LYS A 232 -6.13 16.65 21.94
C LYS A 232 -6.09 15.15 22.27
N SER A 233 -7.05 14.39 21.78
CA SER A 233 -7.19 12.95 21.99
C SER A 233 -7.78 12.29 20.74
N SER A 234 -7.66 10.97 20.63
CA SER A 234 -8.32 10.20 19.57
C SER A 234 -9.84 10.39 19.61
N HIS A 235 -10.53 10.07 18.52
CA HIS A 235 -11.98 10.27 18.38
C HIS A 235 -12.84 9.58 19.45
N HIS A 236 -12.30 8.55 20.13
CA HIS A 236 -12.94 7.87 21.26
C HIS A 236 -12.34 8.22 22.64
N GLY A 237 -11.38 9.15 22.72
CA GLY A 237 -10.74 9.56 23.97
C GLY A 237 -9.79 8.53 24.61
N GLN A 238 -9.64 7.35 24.00
CA GLN A 238 -8.86 6.23 24.53
C GLN A 238 -7.34 6.34 24.29
N HIS A 239 -6.92 7.22 23.37
CA HIS A 239 -5.50 7.48 23.08
C HIS A 239 -5.22 8.98 23.23
N ARG A 240 -4.15 9.32 23.94
CA ARG A 240 -3.75 10.72 24.22
C ARG A 240 -3.06 11.41 23.05
N GLY A 241 -3.13 10.82 21.86
CA GLY A 241 -2.48 11.33 20.67
C GLY A 241 -3.40 11.34 19.45
N LYS A 242 -2.89 11.96 18.38
CA LYS A 242 -3.62 12.27 17.16
C LYS A 242 -3.42 11.11 16.21
N THR A 243 -4.47 10.38 15.83
CA THR A 243 -4.36 9.17 14.98
C THR A 243 -4.04 9.50 13.51
N VAL A 244 -3.00 10.29 13.26
CA VAL A 244 -2.68 10.90 11.97
C VAL A 244 -1.20 10.73 11.65
N MET A 245 -0.91 9.80 10.74
CA MET A 245 0.43 9.52 10.18
C MET A 245 0.60 10.09 8.76
N CYS A 246 1.77 9.85 8.16
CA CYS A 246 2.19 10.35 6.84
C CYS A 246 1.12 10.27 5.74
N VAL A 247 0.39 9.16 5.68
CA VAL A 247 -0.69 8.91 4.72
C VAL A 247 -1.71 10.05 4.70
N HIS A 248 -2.12 10.52 5.87
CA HIS A 248 -3.15 11.52 6.02
C HIS A 248 -2.68 12.92 5.61
N PHE A 249 -1.40 13.25 5.80
CA PHE A 249 -0.82 14.49 5.28
C PHE A 249 -0.85 14.49 3.75
N GLY A 250 -0.46 13.38 3.11
CA GLY A 250 -0.52 13.22 1.66
C GLY A 250 -1.96 13.30 1.12
N VAL A 251 -2.90 12.60 1.76
CA VAL A 251 -4.34 12.59 1.42
C VAL A 251 -4.94 13.99 1.51
N VAL A 252 -4.73 14.71 2.62
CA VAL A 252 -5.23 16.07 2.78
C VAL A 252 -4.61 16.98 1.73
N PHE A 253 -3.28 16.97 1.58
CA PHE A 253 -2.63 17.82 0.58
C PHE A 253 -3.15 17.57 -0.84
N ALA A 254 -3.23 16.30 -1.28
CA ALA A 254 -3.71 15.97 -2.62
C ALA A 254 -5.16 16.40 -2.84
N SER A 255 -6.03 16.22 -1.84
CA SER A 255 -7.44 16.60 -1.93
C SER A 255 -7.65 18.10 -2.01
N PHE A 256 -6.94 18.86 -1.18
CA PHE A 256 -7.04 20.32 -1.22
C PHE A 256 -6.37 20.91 -2.46
N ALA A 257 -5.29 20.31 -2.96
CA ALA A 257 -4.73 20.67 -4.26
C ALA A 257 -5.76 20.44 -5.37
N ALA A 258 -6.46 19.30 -5.36
CA ALA A 258 -7.54 19.01 -6.29
C ALA A 258 -8.72 19.98 -6.18
N ALA A 259 -9.12 20.35 -4.96
CA ALA A 259 -10.17 21.35 -4.72
C ALA A 259 -9.80 22.74 -5.25
N LEU A 260 -8.51 23.06 -5.34
CA LEU A 260 -7.97 24.27 -5.96
C LEU A 260 -7.85 24.18 -7.49
N GLY A 261 -8.24 23.05 -8.09
CA GLY A 261 -8.18 22.81 -9.54
C GLY A 261 -6.86 22.19 -10.02
N HIS A 262 -5.96 21.81 -9.12
CA HIS A 262 -4.72 21.12 -9.52
C HIS A 262 -4.96 19.64 -9.74
N ARG A 263 -4.28 19.06 -10.71
CA ARG A 263 -4.28 17.61 -10.87
C ARG A 263 -3.29 17.00 -9.88
N ALA A 264 -3.82 16.37 -8.83
CA ALA A 264 -3.02 15.79 -7.75
C ALA A 264 -3.23 14.28 -7.62
N ARG A 265 -2.23 13.56 -7.11
CA ARG A 265 -2.31 12.12 -6.83
C ARG A 265 -1.51 11.74 -5.59
N CYS A 266 -2.00 10.72 -4.89
CA CYS A 266 -1.34 10.08 -3.78
C CYS A 266 -0.28 9.08 -4.26
N VAL A 267 0.81 9.01 -3.51
CA VAL A 267 1.98 8.20 -3.85
C VAL A 267 2.50 7.49 -2.60
N ALA A 268 2.79 6.20 -2.75
CA ALA A 268 3.54 5.43 -1.77
C ALA A 268 5.00 5.27 -2.19
N ILE A 269 5.90 5.42 -1.22
CA ILE A 269 7.33 5.22 -1.40
C ILE A 269 7.85 4.29 -0.30
N THR A 270 8.73 3.35 -0.62
CA THR A 270 9.43 2.52 0.37
C THR A 270 10.79 2.04 -0.13
N GLN A 271 11.70 1.67 0.79
CA GLN A 271 12.94 0.99 0.40
C GLN A 271 12.65 -0.37 -0.24
N ASP A 272 11.71 -1.10 0.33
CA ASP A 272 11.24 -2.43 -0.08
C ASP A 272 9.81 -2.63 0.45
N ILE A 273 8.98 -3.46 -0.20
CA ILE A 273 7.58 -3.68 0.17
C ILE A 273 7.40 -4.25 1.59
N ASN A 274 8.36 -5.04 2.08
CA ASN A 274 8.36 -5.55 3.45
C ASN A 274 9.10 -4.63 4.43
N SER A 275 9.74 -3.55 3.97
CA SER A 275 10.44 -2.61 4.83
C SER A 275 9.50 -1.81 5.72
N TRP A 276 10.03 -1.29 6.82
CA TRP A 276 9.37 -0.27 7.65
C TRP A 276 9.73 1.16 7.24
N LYS A 277 10.62 1.32 6.25
CA LYS A 277 11.07 2.61 5.72
C LYS A 277 10.14 3.11 4.62
N GLY A 278 8.84 3.00 4.86
CA GLY A 278 7.78 3.49 3.99
C GLY A 278 7.40 4.93 4.31
N HIS A 279 6.92 5.65 3.31
CA HIS A 279 6.33 6.97 3.47
C HIS A 279 5.25 7.19 2.42
N PHE A 280 4.41 8.19 2.66
CA PHE A 280 3.30 8.52 1.80
C PHE A 280 3.33 10.01 1.51
N VAL A 281 3.34 10.36 0.23
CA VAL A 281 3.48 11.73 -0.27
C VAL A 281 2.44 11.99 -1.35
N ALA A 282 2.43 13.20 -1.89
CA ALA A 282 1.60 13.54 -3.04
C ALA A 282 2.46 14.02 -4.21
N GLU A 283 1.92 13.86 -5.41
CA GLU A 283 2.42 14.55 -6.60
C GLU A 283 1.34 15.48 -7.17
N VAL A 284 1.77 16.63 -7.68
CA VAL A 284 0.92 17.56 -8.42
C VAL A 284 1.48 17.74 -9.81
N PHE A 285 0.62 17.71 -10.83
CA PHE A 285 1.02 17.91 -12.21
C PHE A 285 1.12 19.41 -12.50
N ASP A 286 2.35 19.85 -12.75
CA ASP A 286 2.62 21.20 -13.23
C ASP A 286 2.39 21.25 -14.75
N ALA A 287 1.29 21.89 -15.14
CA ALA A 287 0.91 22.05 -16.54
C ALA A 287 1.92 22.89 -17.34
N ALA A 288 2.62 23.83 -16.71
CA ALA A 288 3.57 24.71 -17.39
C ALA A 288 4.81 23.93 -17.87
N THR A 289 5.28 22.98 -17.07
CA THR A 289 6.44 22.14 -17.42
C THR A 289 6.04 20.77 -17.98
N GLY A 290 4.76 20.38 -17.87
CA GLY A 290 4.26 19.07 -18.28
C GLY A 290 4.79 17.92 -17.40
N ARG A 291 5.13 18.21 -16.14
CA ARG A 291 5.79 17.27 -15.22
C ARG A 291 5.01 17.11 -13.92
N TRP A 292 5.17 15.94 -13.31
CA TRP A 292 4.77 15.73 -11.92
C TRP A 292 5.83 16.30 -10.98
N VAL A 293 5.39 16.84 -9.86
CA VAL A 293 6.25 17.38 -8.80
C VAL A 293 5.85 16.76 -7.48
N VAL A 294 6.83 16.24 -6.72
CA VAL A 294 6.60 15.67 -5.39
C VAL A 294 6.46 16.77 -4.35
N HIS A 295 5.41 16.63 -3.52
CA HIS A 295 5.17 17.41 -2.33
C HIS A 295 5.03 16.48 -1.13
N ASP A 296 5.90 16.65 -0.14
CA ASP A 296 5.79 15.98 1.16
C ASP A 296 5.22 16.97 2.18
N ALA A 297 3.91 16.87 2.40
CA ALA A 297 3.20 17.72 3.36
C ALA A 297 3.39 17.29 4.82
N ASN A 298 3.99 16.12 5.10
CA ASN A 298 4.32 15.72 6.47
C ASN A 298 5.56 16.47 6.98
N HIS A 299 6.54 16.70 6.09
CA HIS A 299 7.79 17.39 6.44
C HIS A 299 7.90 18.79 5.84
N ASP A 300 6.87 19.26 5.13
CA ASP A 300 6.88 20.52 4.37
C ASP A 300 8.06 20.65 3.41
N VAL A 301 8.31 19.61 2.59
CA VAL A 301 9.44 19.62 1.65
C VAL A 301 9.03 19.31 0.21
N HIS A 302 9.90 19.72 -0.71
CA HIS A 302 9.94 19.23 -2.09
C HIS A 302 11.40 19.05 -2.51
N TYR A 303 11.62 18.49 -3.69
CA TYR A 303 12.94 18.27 -4.24
C TYR A 303 13.10 19.05 -5.53
N LYS A 304 14.24 19.71 -5.69
CA LYS A 304 14.56 20.53 -6.85
C LYS A 304 16.03 20.40 -7.19
N ASP A 305 16.28 20.20 -8.47
CA ASP A 305 17.58 20.33 -9.12
C ASP A 305 17.56 21.64 -9.92
N ASP A 306 17.73 21.59 -11.24
CA ASP A 306 17.38 22.72 -12.12
C ASP A 306 15.87 23.00 -12.11
N ALA A 307 15.06 21.94 -11.99
CA ALA A 307 13.60 21.98 -11.94
C ALA A 307 13.07 21.13 -10.76
N PRO A 308 11.83 21.38 -10.30
CA PRO A 308 11.18 20.49 -9.34
C PRO A 308 11.15 19.04 -9.84
N LEU A 309 11.39 18.10 -8.93
CA LEU A 309 11.55 16.68 -9.26
C LEU A 309 10.25 15.90 -9.04
N SER A 310 9.98 14.95 -9.93
CA SER A 310 8.94 13.94 -9.76
C SER A 310 9.41 12.81 -8.84
N GLY A 311 8.48 11.94 -8.44
CA GLY A 311 8.83 10.77 -7.65
C GLY A 311 9.59 9.73 -8.48
N VAL A 312 9.36 9.68 -9.79
CA VAL A 312 10.19 8.88 -10.72
C VAL A 312 11.61 9.43 -10.78
N ASP A 313 11.79 10.76 -10.82
CA ASP A 313 13.12 11.38 -10.77
C ASP A 313 13.89 11.00 -9.50
N LEU A 314 13.20 10.91 -8.37
CA LEU A 314 13.77 10.51 -7.09
C LEU A 314 14.01 9.00 -7.02
N ALA A 315 13.12 8.18 -7.60
CA ALA A 315 13.29 6.73 -7.67
C ALA A 315 14.49 6.34 -8.53
N ASP A 316 14.65 6.93 -9.72
CA ASP A 316 15.80 6.72 -10.61
C ASP A 316 17.12 7.03 -9.86
N ARG A 317 17.17 8.15 -9.12
CA ARG A 317 18.31 8.55 -8.30
C ARG A 317 18.58 7.57 -7.15
N ALA A 318 17.53 7.16 -6.43
CA ALA A 318 17.63 6.24 -5.31
C ALA A 318 18.14 4.84 -5.75
N ILE A 319 17.66 4.34 -6.88
CA ILE A 319 18.12 3.08 -7.48
C ILE A 319 19.59 3.19 -7.89
N ALA A 320 20.01 4.33 -8.44
CA ALA A 320 21.41 4.62 -8.77
C ALA A 320 22.30 4.91 -7.53
N GLY A 321 21.76 4.85 -6.31
CA GLY A 321 22.51 5.14 -5.08
C GLY A 321 22.88 6.61 -4.89
N ILE A 322 22.21 7.53 -5.60
CA ILE A 322 22.45 8.98 -5.50
C ILE A 322 21.64 9.55 -4.33
N PRO A 323 22.28 10.12 -3.30
CA PRO A 323 21.56 10.74 -2.18
C PRO A 323 20.69 11.91 -2.64
N CYS A 324 19.44 11.94 -2.18
CA CYS A 324 18.45 12.94 -2.58
C CYS A 324 18.46 14.21 -1.70
N ASN A 325 19.17 14.20 -0.57
CA ASN A 325 19.15 15.26 0.44
C ASN A 325 19.68 16.59 -0.12
N ARG A 326 20.61 16.56 -1.08
CA ARG A 326 21.13 17.76 -1.76
C ARG A 326 20.08 18.51 -2.60
N PHE A 327 19.04 17.80 -3.05
CA PHE A 327 17.94 18.38 -3.83
C PHE A 327 16.81 18.89 -2.95
N LEU A 328 16.86 18.64 -1.64
CA LEU A 328 15.78 18.98 -0.73
C LEU A 328 15.61 20.49 -0.59
N ARG A 329 14.36 20.95 -0.57
CA ARG A 329 13.97 22.35 -0.39
C ARG A 329 12.88 22.43 0.68
N PRO A 330 13.24 22.84 1.91
CA PRO A 330 12.30 22.90 3.02
C PRO A 330 11.41 24.13 2.92
N GLY A 331 10.20 24.02 3.43
CA GLY A 331 9.31 25.14 3.73
C GLY A 331 9.36 25.53 5.21
N PRO A 332 8.70 26.64 5.58
CA PRO A 332 8.71 27.17 6.95
C PRO A 332 7.95 26.30 7.96
N GLY A 333 7.13 25.34 7.53
CA GLY A 333 6.39 24.40 8.36
C GLY A 333 7.12 23.09 8.64
N MET A 334 8.38 22.96 8.23
CA MET A 334 9.17 21.75 8.47
C MET A 334 9.29 21.47 9.98
N PRO A 335 8.97 20.25 10.45
CA PRO A 335 9.06 19.93 11.87
C PRO A 335 10.49 20.10 12.42
N THR A 336 10.64 20.66 13.62
CA THR A 336 11.94 20.85 14.27
C THR A 336 12.08 20.16 15.63
N ALA A 337 10.96 19.77 16.26
CA ALA A 337 10.96 19.38 17.67
C ALA A 337 10.94 17.86 17.95
N HIS A 338 10.51 17.02 17.01
CA HIS A 338 10.39 15.57 17.24
C HIS A 338 11.61 14.81 16.71
N ALA A 339 12.62 14.60 17.56
CA ALA A 339 13.88 13.95 17.19
C ALA A 339 13.71 12.56 16.52
N GLY A 340 12.70 11.78 16.90
CA GLY A 340 12.40 10.49 16.26
C GLY A 340 11.89 10.64 14.83
N VAL A 341 10.93 11.55 14.61
CA VAL A 341 10.38 11.85 13.27
C VAL A 341 11.46 12.43 12.36
N MET A 342 12.26 13.36 12.88
CA MET A 342 13.36 13.97 12.14
C MET A 342 14.46 12.97 11.77
N ARG A 343 14.79 12.03 12.67
CA ARG A 343 15.73 10.96 12.37
C ARG A 343 15.24 10.06 11.23
N SER A 344 13.97 9.63 11.27
CA SER A 344 13.39 8.85 10.17
C SER A 344 13.38 9.63 8.86
N PHE A 345 13.05 10.91 8.91
CA PHE A 345 13.08 11.79 7.76
C PHE A 345 14.46 11.89 7.14
N GLU A 346 15.48 12.25 7.92
CA GLU A 346 16.87 12.39 7.45
C GLU A 346 17.39 11.08 6.88
N GLN A 347 17.19 9.98 7.61
CA GLN A 347 17.75 8.68 7.27
C GLN A 347 17.07 8.06 6.04
N TYR A 348 15.77 8.27 5.85
CA TYR A 348 15.00 7.52 4.84
C TYR A 348 14.41 8.39 3.72
N PHE A 349 13.83 9.54 4.06
CA PHE A 349 13.04 10.33 3.11
C PHE A 349 13.90 11.40 2.44
N ALA A 350 14.64 12.20 3.22
CA ALA A 350 15.57 13.18 2.71
C ALA A 350 16.71 12.51 1.92
N SER A 351 17.27 11.41 2.44
CA SER A 351 18.33 10.65 1.78
C SER A 351 17.91 10.03 0.45
N GLY A 352 16.60 9.80 0.24
CA GLY A 352 16.08 9.14 -0.95
C GLY A 352 15.90 7.63 -0.81
N VAL A 353 16.33 7.01 0.30
CA VAL A 353 16.25 5.55 0.52
C VAL A 353 14.83 5.02 0.32
N SER A 354 13.82 5.74 0.79
CA SER A 354 12.42 5.36 0.61
C SER A 354 11.90 5.51 -0.81
N TYR A 355 12.58 6.22 -1.72
CA TYR A 355 12.12 6.35 -3.10
C TYR A 355 12.50 5.16 -3.99
N ARG A 356 13.28 4.19 -3.49
CA ARG A 356 13.72 3.01 -4.27
C ARG A 356 12.54 2.25 -4.88
N VAL A 357 11.45 2.06 -4.14
CA VAL A 357 10.18 1.51 -4.62
C VAL A 357 9.14 2.62 -4.59
N PHE A 358 8.55 2.92 -5.74
CA PHE A 358 7.63 4.04 -5.93
C PHE A 358 6.33 3.56 -6.58
N GLY A 359 5.18 3.94 -6.02
CA GLY A 359 3.87 3.53 -6.49
C GLY A 359 2.87 4.67 -6.52
N VAL A 360 2.09 4.76 -7.60
CA VAL A 360 0.99 5.73 -7.75
C VAL A 360 -0.33 5.05 -7.45
N TRP A 361 -1.13 5.66 -6.58
CA TRP A 361 -2.49 5.24 -6.32
C TRP A 361 -3.39 5.57 -7.53
N THR A 362 -4.19 4.62 -8.01
CA THR A 362 -5.02 4.82 -9.22
C THR A 362 -6.36 5.49 -8.95
N ARG A 363 -6.82 5.51 -7.70
CA ARG A 363 -8.13 5.99 -7.28
C ARG A 363 -7.99 7.23 -6.38
N ASN A 364 -7.65 8.38 -6.96
CA ASN A 364 -7.39 9.62 -6.21
C ASN A 364 -8.65 10.47 -5.97
N ASN A 365 -9.83 9.88 -6.13
CA ASN A 365 -11.12 10.56 -6.03
C ASN A 365 -11.88 10.15 -4.75
N PHE A 366 -11.19 10.08 -3.61
CA PHE A 366 -11.74 9.57 -2.35
C PHE A 366 -12.62 10.59 -1.60
N VAL A 367 -12.67 11.85 -2.03
CA VAL A 367 -13.63 12.85 -1.57
C VAL A 367 -14.96 12.70 -2.32
N SER A 368 -14.94 12.59 -3.66
CA SER A 368 -16.17 12.37 -4.44
C SER A 368 -16.70 10.94 -4.31
N ASP A 369 -15.81 9.96 -4.14
CA ASP A 369 -16.15 8.54 -3.93
C ASP A 369 -15.35 7.94 -2.75
N PRO A 370 -15.88 8.02 -1.51
CA PRO A 370 -15.23 7.47 -0.32
C PRO A 370 -14.91 5.97 -0.41
N THR A 371 -15.59 5.22 -1.29
CA THR A 371 -15.30 3.80 -1.50
C THR A 371 -13.95 3.57 -2.21
N ALA A 372 -13.26 4.63 -2.64
CA ALA A 372 -11.89 4.57 -3.15
C ALA A 372 -10.81 4.45 -2.05
N ALA A 373 -11.14 4.81 -0.80
CA ALA A 373 -10.18 4.83 0.31
C ALA A 373 -9.89 3.44 0.87
N PRO A 374 -8.64 2.95 0.93
CA PRO A 374 -8.34 1.63 1.50
C PRO A 374 -8.61 1.62 3.01
N PRO A 375 -9.12 0.50 3.57
CA PRO A 375 -9.25 0.36 5.01
C PRO A 375 -7.86 0.25 5.63
N GLY A 376 -7.45 1.25 6.41
CA GLY A 376 -6.27 1.14 7.27
C GLY A 376 -4.92 1.04 6.55
N HIS A 377 -4.74 1.66 5.38
CA HIS A 377 -3.44 1.73 4.72
C HIS A 377 -2.34 2.19 5.69
N GLY A 378 -1.21 1.49 5.68
CA GLY A 378 -0.10 1.70 6.61
C GLY A 378 -0.21 0.93 7.94
N SER A 379 -1.35 0.30 8.25
CA SER A 379 -1.50 -0.56 9.45
C SER A 379 -0.84 -1.93 9.27
N ILE A 380 -0.67 -2.35 8.01
CA ILE A 380 0.05 -3.53 7.58
C ILE A 380 0.93 -3.19 6.37
N LYS A 381 1.68 -4.15 5.82
CA LYS A 381 2.48 -3.93 4.61
C LYS A 381 1.60 -3.64 3.39
N TYR A 382 2.16 -2.90 2.44
CA TYR A 382 1.52 -2.61 1.16
C TYR A 382 0.95 -3.89 0.55
N CYS A 383 -0.33 -3.87 0.25
CA CYS A 383 -1.02 -5.03 -0.30
C CYS A 383 -2.09 -4.65 -1.32
N GLU A 384 -2.46 -3.39 -1.40
CA GLU A 384 -3.52 -2.87 -2.24
C GLU A 384 -3.19 -3.03 -3.73
N THR A 385 -4.16 -3.49 -4.49
CA THR A 385 -4.03 -3.72 -5.94
C THR A 385 -4.19 -2.43 -6.76
N ASP A 386 -4.62 -1.35 -6.13
CA ASP A 386 -4.87 -0.05 -6.75
C ASP A 386 -3.61 0.78 -6.98
N PHE A 387 -2.43 0.26 -6.65
CA PHE A 387 -1.15 0.87 -7.01
C PHE A 387 -0.68 0.44 -8.40
N VAL A 388 -0.12 1.41 -9.14
CA VAL A 388 0.80 1.13 -10.24
C VAL A 388 2.22 1.40 -9.75
N TRP A 389 3.06 0.37 -9.73
CA TRP A 389 4.44 0.48 -9.29
C TRP A 389 5.39 0.79 -10.44
N TYR A 390 6.31 1.72 -10.20
CA TYR A 390 7.46 1.95 -11.08
C TYR A 390 8.51 0.90 -10.77
N ALA A 391 8.80 0.05 -11.75
CA ALA A 391 9.64 -1.12 -11.59
C ALA A 391 10.60 -1.22 -12.78
N PRO A 392 11.55 -0.27 -12.91
CA PRO A 392 12.52 -0.29 -14.01
C PRO A 392 13.42 -1.52 -13.91
N PRO A 393 14.09 -1.95 -15.00
CA PRO A 393 14.89 -3.18 -15.01
C PRO A 393 15.99 -3.24 -13.94
N GLU A 394 16.49 -2.09 -13.50
CA GLU A 394 17.49 -1.94 -12.44
C GLU A 394 16.93 -2.21 -11.04
N LEU A 395 15.60 -2.11 -10.87
CA LEU A 395 14.93 -2.53 -9.65
C LEU A 395 14.77 -4.04 -9.67
N GLU A 396 15.11 -4.69 -8.55
CA GLU A 396 14.92 -6.13 -8.40
C GLU A 396 13.49 -6.55 -8.76
N ASP A 397 13.37 -7.47 -9.72
CA ASP A 397 12.10 -7.93 -10.29
C ASP A 397 11.06 -8.37 -9.24
N GLN A 398 11.54 -8.84 -8.09
CA GLN A 398 10.76 -9.33 -6.96
C GLN A 398 10.16 -8.21 -6.12
N ALA A 399 10.74 -7.01 -6.13
CA ALA A 399 10.39 -5.90 -5.24
C ALA A 399 8.90 -5.53 -5.31
N THR A 400 8.23 -5.78 -6.44
CA THR A 400 6.81 -5.46 -6.64
C THR A 400 6.01 -6.63 -7.24
N ALA A 401 6.59 -7.82 -7.30
CA ALA A 401 6.01 -8.97 -8.02
C ALA A 401 4.66 -9.45 -7.46
N MET A 402 4.35 -9.16 -6.21
CA MET A 402 3.04 -9.42 -5.60
C MET A 402 1.92 -8.48 -6.09
N PHE A 403 2.18 -7.48 -6.93
CA PHE A 403 1.18 -6.52 -7.41
C PHE A 403 0.81 -6.67 -8.88
N PRO A 404 -0.45 -6.43 -9.27
CA PRO A 404 -0.92 -6.69 -10.64
C PRO A 404 -0.41 -5.67 -11.67
N TYR A 405 -0.03 -4.47 -11.24
CA TYR A 405 0.30 -3.36 -12.12
C TYR A 405 1.69 -2.82 -11.86
N ARG A 406 2.58 -3.01 -12.83
CA ARG A 406 3.98 -2.58 -12.80
C ARG A 406 4.39 -1.98 -14.13
N ARG A 407 5.24 -0.96 -14.17
CA ARG A 407 5.81 -0.44 -15.43
C ARG A 407 7.31 -0.29 -15.35
N GLN A 408 7.97 -0.80 -16.38
CA GLN A 408 9.42 -0.83 -16.48
C GLN A 408 10.00 0.43 -17.08
N SER A 409 9.24 1.16 -17.91
CA SER A 409 9.75 2.38 -18.53
C SER A 409 9.13 3.64 -17.94
N ARG A 410 9.96 4.66 -17.79
CA ARG A 410 9.52 6.03 -17.45
C ARG A 410 8.46 6.55 -18.41
N LYS A 411 8.57 6.25 -19.71
CA LYS A 411 7.60 6.65 -20.73
C LYS A 411 6.22 6.04 -20.49
N GLU A 412 6.15 4.76 -20.13
CA GLU A 412 4.87 4.12 -19.81
C GLU A 412 4.30 4.61 -18.49
N PHE A 413 5.14 4.80 -17.47
CA PHE A 413 4.72 5.29 -16.18
C PHE A 413 4.25 6.76 -16.25
N ALA A 414 4.89 7.58 -17.09
CA ALA A 414 4.48 8.95 -17.35
C ALA A 414 3.13 9.08 -18.05
N ARG A 415 2.51 8.00 -18.55
CA ARG A 415 1.16 8.01 -19.15
C ARG A 415 0.04 8.02 -18.11
N PHE A 416 0.35 7.77 -16.84
CA PHE A 416 -0.58 8.00 -15.73
C PHE A 416 -0.67 9.49 -15.39
N ARG A 417 -0.77 10.34 -16.42
CA ARG A 417 -1.01 11.76 -16.27
C ARG A 417 -2.41 11.97 -15.84
#